data_AF-Q2UDL7-F1
#
_entry.id   AF-Q2UDL7-F1
#
_cell.length_a   1.000
_cell.length_b   1.000
_cell.length_c   1.000
_cell.angle_alpha   90.00
_cell.angle_beta   90.00
_cell.angle_gamma   90.00
#
_symmetry.space_group_name_H-M   'P 1'
#
loop_
_entity.id
_entity.type
_entity.pdbx_description
1 polymer ?
#
loop_
_entity_poly.entity_id
_entity_poly.type
_entity_poly.pdbx_seq_one_letter_code
_entity_poly.pdbx_strand_id
1 'polypeptide(L)'
;MSFHQSCDLIRIEVRGDHTVLLAAAKNGDGDETVPAEIVLDEQIGNGDGWFVRGGENFTETAHEIELEFREDGPWLTAFLTEVDGEDRERQGINLADHIGNDCGRLVWAQPQRGVPHRQHRKIAVINGTRPVFSRMQDAVSRLSLC
;
A
#
# COMPACT_ATOMS: atom_id res chain seq x y z
N MET A 1 -8.49 -1.32 2.89
CA MET A 1 -8.86 -2.75 2.97
C MET A 1 -8.25 -3.42 1.75
N SER A 2 -7.62 -4.58 1.93
CA SER A 2 -7.03 -5.32 0.80
C SER A 2 -8.14 -5.94 -0.05
N PHE A 3 -7.96 -5.99 -1.37
CA PHE A 3 -9.02 -6.39 -2.29
C PHE A 3 -9.58 -7.80 -1.99
N HIS A 4 -8.72 -8.75 -1.61
CA HIS A 4 -9.06 -10.16 -1.43
C HIS A 4 -10.12 -10.43 -0.32
N GLN A 5 -10.33 -9.49 0.60
CA GLN A 5 -11.36 -9.60 1.64
C GLN A 5 -12.75 -9.18 1.15
N SER A 6 -12.80 -8.49 0.02
CA SER A 6 -14.00 -7.88 -0.56
C SER A 6 -14.23 -8.29 -2.01
N CYS A 7 -13.51 -9.31 -2.47
CA CYS A 7 -13.61 -9.85 -3.82
C CYS A 7 -13.65 -11.38 -3.78
N ASP A 8 -14.40 -11.97 -4.70
CA ASP A 8 -14.47 -13.41 -4.94
C ASP A 8 -13.87 -13.77 -6.32
N LEU A 9 -13.72 -15.07 -6.61
CA LEU A 9 -13.27 -15.58 -7.93
C LEU A 9 -11.95 -14.95 -8.42
N ILE A 10 -11.02 -14.73 -7.48
CA ILE A 10 -9.73 -14.10 -7.76
C ILE A 10 -8.86 -15.05 -8.60
N ARG A 11 -8.44 -14.58 -9.77
CA ARG A 11 -7.56 -15.32 -10.69
C ARG A 11 -6.67 -14.37 -11.49
N ILE A 12 -5.59 -14.90 -12.04
CA ILE A 12 -4.76 -14.21 -13.02
C ILE A 12 -5.00 -14.78 -14.42
N GLU A 13 -4.73 -13.96 -15.43
CA GLU A 13 -4.75 -14.35 -16.84
C GLU A 13 -3.55 -13.71 -17.54
N VAL A 14 -2.67 -14.53 -18.09
CA VAL A 14 -1.52 -14.06 -18.87
C VAL A 14 -1.96 -13.88 -20.32
N ARG A 15 -1.98 -12.63 -20.78
CA ARG A 15 -2.42 -12.21 -22.11
C ARG A 15 -1.23 -11.83 -22.99
N GLY A 16 -0.28 -12.74 -23.18
CA GLY A 16 0.85 -12.53 -24.10
C GLY A 16 1.87 -11.48 -23.63
N ASP A 17 1.54 -10.19 -23.76
CA ASP A 17 2.39 -9.04 -23.41
C ASP A 17 2.13 -8.50 -21.99
N HIS A 18 1.04 -8.90 -21.32
CA HIS A 18 0.73 -8.48 -19.96
C HIS A 18 -0.06 -9.53 -19.19
N THR A 19 -0.04 -9.43 -17.86
CA THR A 19 -0.80 -10.25 -16.93
C THR A 19 -1.91 -9.41 -16.30
N VAL A 20 -3.13 -9.94 -16.29
CA VAL A 20 -4.32 -9.29 -15.73
C VAL A 20 -4.79 -10.06 -14.50
N LEU A 21 -5.07 -9.35 -13.41
CA LEU A 21 -5.79 -9.87 -12.27
C LEU A 21 -7.29 -9.63 -12.46
N LEU A 22 -8.09 -10.68 -12.35
CA LEU A 22 -9.54 -10.64 -12.42
C LEU A 22 -10.14 -11.06 -11.09
N ALA A 23 -11.20 -10.37 -10.68
CA ALA A 23 -11.97 -10.73 -9.49
C ALA A 23 -13.43 -10.26 -9.61
N ALA A 24 -14.33 -10.85 -8.85
CA ALA A 24 -15.68 -10.36 -8.62
C ALA A 24 -15.67 -9.45 -7.39
N ALA A 25 -15.63 -8.14 -7.58
CA ALA A 25 -15.44 -7.15 -6.53
C ALA A 25 -16.77 -6.63 -5.98
N LYS A 26 -16.89 -6.52 -4.65
CA LYS A 26 -18.07 -5.92 -4.01
C LYS A 26 -18.17 -4.44 -4.31
N ASN A 27 -19.34 -3.96 -4.71
CA ASN A 27 -19.58 -2.57 -5.13
C ASN A 27 -20.15 -1.65 -4.02
N GLY A 28 -20.48 -2.21 -2.86
CA GLY A 28 -21.08 -1.48 -1.74
C GLY A 28 -21.25 -2.37 -0.50
N ASP A 29 -22.13 -1.97 0.43
CA ASP A 29 -22.37 -2.67 1.70
C ASP A 29 -23.19 -3.98 1.55
N GLY A 30 -23.69 -4.27 0.35
CA GLY A 30 -24.43 -5.48 0.04
C GLY A 30 -23.54 -6.64 -0.44
N ASP A 31 -24.18 -7.75 -0.81
CA ASP A 31 -23.52 -8.94 -1.38
C ASP A 31 -23.38 -8.88 -2.91
N GLU A 32 -23.70 -7.75 -3.54
CA GLU A 32 -23.56 -7.58 -4.98
C GLU A 32 -22.08 -7.44 -5.35
N THR A 33 -21.64 -8.29 -6.28
CA THR A 33 -20.30 -8.23 -6.87
C THR A 33 -20.37 -7.92 -8.35
N VAL A 34 -19.39 -7.15 -8.83
CA VAL A 34 -19.23 -6.81 -10.24
C VAL A 34 -17.89 -7.34 -10.75
N PRO A 35 -17.80 -7.76 -12.03
CA PRO A 35 -16.51 -8.14 -12.61
C PRO A 35 -15.56 -6.96 -12.62
N ALA A 36 -14.37 -7.17 -12.04
CA ALA A 36 -13.32 -6.18 -11.97
C ALA A 36 -12.00 -6.78 -12.46
N GLU A 37 -11.23 -5.98 -13.17
CA GLU A 37 -9.91 -6.35 -13.67
C GLU A 37 -8.89 -5.24 -13.44
N ILE A 38 -7.62 -5.61 -13.31
CA ILE A 38 -6.49 -4.68 -13.22
C ILE A 38 -5.27 -5.31 -13.90
N VAL A 39 -4.55 -4.52 -14.69
CA VAL A 39 -3.35 -4.95 -15.40
C VAL A 39 -2.16 -4.86 -14.44
N LEU A 40 -1.54 -6.00 -14.13
CA LEU A 40 -0.45 -6.08 -13.15
C LEU A 40 0.84 -5.42 -13.67
N ASP A 41 1.12 -5.56 -14.97
CA ASP A 41 2.28 -4.98 -15.65
C ASP A 41 2.31 -3.45 -15.66
N GLU A 42 1.21 -2.76 -15.37
CA GLU A 42 1.21 -1.28 -15.28
C GLU A 42 2.09 -0.75 -14.13
N GLN A 43 2.41 -1.61 -13.18
CA GLN A 43 2.81 -1.22 -11.83
C GLN A 43 3.71 -2.25 -11.13
N ILE A 44 3.90 -3.42 -11.74
CA ILE A 44 4.83 -4.44 -11.31
C ILE A 44 5.80 -4.65 -12.47
N GLY A 45 7.09 -4.53 -12.18
CA GLY A 45 8.17 -4.82 -13.12
C GLY A 45 9.11 -5.89 -12.57
N ASN A 46 10.05 -6.30 -13.42
CA ASN A 46 11.19 -7.11 -13.04
C ASN A 46 12.43 -6.21 -12.85
N GLY A 47 13.01 -6.21 -11.66
CA GLY A 47 14.28 -5.56 -11.37
C GLY A 47 15.32 -6.58 -10.93
N ASP A 48 16.17 -6.99 -11.86
CA ASP A 48 17.28 -7.94 -11.62
C ASP A 48 16.81 -9.26 -10.97
N GLY A 49 15.77 -9.87 -11.54
CA GLY A 49 15.17 -11.11 -11.04
C GLY A 49 14.21 -10.93 -9.87
N TRP A 50 13.88 -9.70 -9.45
CA TRP A 50 12.94 -9.43 -8.35
C TRP A 50 11.70 -8.70 -8.82
N PHE A 51 10.54 -9.00 -8.22
CA PHE A 51 9.35 -8.18 -8.39
C PHE A 51 9.57 -6.79 -7.81
N VAL A 52 9.38 -5.76 -8.63
CA VAL A 52 9.51 -4.35 -8.23
C VAL A 52 8.19 -3.62 -8.39
N ARG A 53 7.68 -3.08 -7.28
CA ARG A 53 6.52 -2.18 -7.29
C ARG A 53 6.92 -0.81 -7.87
N GLY A 54 6.17 -0.34 -8.86
CA GLY A 54 6.42 0.91 -9.57
C GLY A 54 7.32 0.74 -10.80
N GLY A 55 7.75 -0.49 -11.09
CA GLY A 55 8.21 -0.87 -12.43
C GLY A 55 7.04 -1.21 -13.34
N GLU A 56 7.35 -1.74 -14.52
CA GLU A 56 6.39 -2.14 -15.54
C GLU A 56 6.86 -3.40 -16.29
N ASN A 57 5.93 -4.06 -16.98
CA ASN A 57 6.19 -5.14 -17.95
C ASN A 57 6.98 -6.35 -17.41
N PHE A 58 6.70 -6.79 -16.17
CA PHE A 58 7.35 -7.99 -15.63
C PHE A 58 7.06 -9.24 -16.48
N THR A 59 5.88 -9.32 -17.12
CA THR A 59 5.42 -10.48 -17.90
C THR A 59 6.39 -10.83 -19.04
N GLU A 60 7.08 -9.84 -19.61
CA GLU A 60 8.04 -10.05 -20.71
C GLU A 60 9.28 -10.86 -20.30
N THR A 61 9.62 -10.85 -19.01
CA THR A 61 10.83 -11.47 -18.44
C THR A 61 10.51 -12.43 -17.30
N ALA A 62 9.24 -12.88 -17.24
CA ALA A 62 8.73 -13.78 -16.22
C ALA A 62 8.24 -15.10 -16.84
N HIS A 63 8.44 -16.18 -16.10
CA HIS A 63 8.07 -17.53 -16.48
C HIS A 63 7.31 -18.23 -15.36
N GLU A 64 6.39 -19.13 -15.74
CA GLU A 64 5.51 -19.87 -14.80
C GLU A 64 4.78 -18.96 -13.80
N ILE A 65 4.16 -17.91 -14.33
CA ILE A 65 3.40 -16.92 -13.55
C ILE A 65 2.15 -17.58 -12.96
N GLU A 66 2.07 -17.60 -11.64
CA GLU A 66 1.01 -18.25 -10.88
C GLU A 66 0.47 -17.34 -9.77
N LEU A 67 -0.73 -17.69 -9.30
CA LEU A 67 -1.35 -17.06 -8.15
C LEU A 67 -1.46 -18.08 -7.01
N GLU A 68 -0.75 -17.83 -5.92
CA GLU A 68 -0.75 -18.67 -4.71
C GLU A 68 -1.53 -17.99 -3.58
N PHE A 69 -2.47 -18.70 -2.96
CA PHE A 69 -3.16 -18.20 -1.77
C PHE A 69 -2.42 -18.65 -0.51
N ARG A 70 -1.88 -17.69 0.22
CA ARG A 70 -1.18 -17.89 1.50
C ARG A 70 -2.01 -17.33 2.65
N GLU A 71 -1.56 -17.54 3.89
CA GLU A 71 -2.28 -17.07 5.10
C GLU A 71 -2.48 -15.55 5.13
N ASP A 72 -1.57 -14.79 4.50
CA ASP A 72 -1.55 -13.33 4.46
C ASP A 72 -2.11 -12.73 3.15
N GLY A 73 -2.64 -13.57 2.25
CA GLY A 73 -3.35 -13.13 1.04
C GLY A 73 -2.88 -13.80 -0.25
N PRO A 74 -3.36 -13.30 -1.41
CA PRO A 74 -2.94 -13.77 -2.73
C PRO A 74 -1.55 -13.24 -3.11
N TRP A 75 -0.62 -14.16 -3.39
CA TRP A 75 0.73 -13.90 -3.86
C TRP A 75 0.84 -14.20 -5.35
N LEU A 76 1.38 -13.25 -6.10
CA LEU A 76 1.84 -13.47 -7.46
C LEU A 76 3.22 -14.10 -7.39
N THR A 77 3.41 -15.29 -7.97
CA THR A 77 4.71 -15.98 -8.01
C THR A 77 5.14 -16.28 -9.43
N ALA A 78 6.44 -16.19 -9.70
CA ALA A 78 7.03 -16.47 -11.02
C ALA A 78 8.55 -16.68 -10.89
N PHE A 79 9.15 -17.28 -11.91
CA PHE A 79 10.59 -17.15 -12.17
C PHE A 79 10.83 -15.86 -12.95
N LEU A 80 11.83 -15.08 -12.57
CA LEU A 80 12.15 -13.79 -13.18
C LEU A 80 13.59 -13.80 -13.66
N THR A 81 13.82 -13.34 -14.89
CA THR A 81 15.16 -13.30 -15.47
C THR A 81 15.99 -12.17 -14.84
N GLU A 82 17.22 -12.50 -14.45
CA GLU A 82 18.24 -11.57 -13.95
C GLU A 82 18.90 -10.79 -15.11
N VAL A 83 19.66 -9.74 -14.79
CA VAL A 83 20.33 -8.92 -15.81
C VAL A 83 21.36 -9.68 -16.65
N ASP A 84 21.89 -10.78 -16.12
CA ASP A 84 22.83 -11.67 -16.82
C ASP A 84 22.14 -12.67 -17.77
N GLY A 85 20.80 -12.72 -17.76
CA GLY A 85 19.99 -13.59 -18.60
C GLY A 85 19.68 -14.96 -17.99
N GLU A 86 20.13 -15.25 -16.77
CA GLU A 86 19.70 -16.45 -16.04
C GLU A 86 18.42 -16.19 -15.25
N ASP A 87 17.64 -17.23 -14.97
CA ASP A 87 16.44 -17.10 -14.14
C ASP A 87 16.80 -17.19 -12.66
N ARG A 88 16.26 -16.25 -11.88
CA ARG A 88 16.33 -16.29 -10.42
C ARG A 88 15.48 -17.42 -9.86
N GLU A 89 15.74 -17.83 -8.62
CA GLU A 89 14.80 -18.65 -7.84
C GLU A 89 13.39 -18.04 -7.82
N ARG A 90 12.35 -18.88 -7.66
CA ARG A 90 10.95 -18.47 -7.72
C ARG A 90 10.69 -17.31 -6.73
N GLN A 91 10.30 -16.18 -7.27
CA GLN A 91 9.97 -14.98 -6.50
C GLN A 91 8.47 -14.86 -6.28
N GLY A 92 8.11 -14.02 -5.30
CA GLY A 92 6.71 -13.70 -5.04
C GLY A 92 6.50 -12.30 -4.51
N ILE A 93 5.36 -11.72 -4.85
CA ILE A 93 4.89 -10.43 -4.33
C ILE A 93 3.44 -10.56 -3.83
N ASN A 94 3.16 -10.07 -2.62
CA ASN A 94 1.82 -10.09 -2.06
C ASN A 94 0.94 -9.02 -2.73
N LEU A 95 -0.09 -9.43 -3.47
CA LEU A 95 -0.99 -8.51 -4.15
C LEU A 95 -1.94 -7.80 -3.15
N ALA A 96 -2.18 -8.38 -1.98
CA ALA A 96 -3.03 -7.78 -0.94
C ALA A 96 -2.48 -6.45 -0.41
N ASP A 97 -1.16 -6.29 -0.43
CA ASP A 97 -0.47 -5.10 0.06
C ASP A 97 -0.49 -3.96 -0.96
N HIS A 98 -0.80 -4.27 -2.21
CA HIS A 98 -0.66 -3.35 -3.33
C HIS A 98 -1.97 -3.07 -4.07
N ILE A 99 -3.01 -3.88 -3.87
CA ILE A 99 -4.29 -3.75 -4.57
C ILE A 99 -5.43 -3.63 -3.56
N GLY A 100 -6.28 -2.63 -3.77
CA GLY A 100 -7.52 -2.39 -3.05
C GLY A 100 -8.73 -2.58 -3.95
N ASN A 101 -9.91 -2.59 -3.32
CA ASN A 101 -11.20 -2.48 -4.00
C ASN A 101 -11.83 -1.13 -3.64
N ASP A 102 -12.18 -0.35 -4.66
CA ASP A 102 -12.89 0.94 -4.56
C ASP A 102 -14.23 0.81 -5.28
N CYS A 103 -15.30 0.55 -4.51
CA CYS A 103 -16.68 0.41 -4.99
C CYS A 103 -16.83 -0.50 -6.23
N GLY A 104 -16.19 -1.68 -6.21
CA GLY A 104 -16.27 -2.67 -7.29
C GLY A 104 -15.20 -2.50 -8.36
N ARG A 105 -14.27 -1.55 -8.19
CA ARG A 105 -13.12 -1.35 -9.07
C ARG A 105 -11.83 -1.73 -8.35
N LEU A 106 -11.03 -2.59 -8.97
CA LEU A 106 -9.67 -2.85 -8.49
C LEU A 106 -8.79 -1.63 -8.72
N VAL A 107 -8.08 -1.21 -7.68
CA VAL A 107 -7.22 -0.03 -7.71
C VAL A 107 -5.88 -0.33 -7.06
N TRP A 108 -4.82 0.26 -7.62
CA TRP A 108 -3.51 0.24 -6.98
C TRP A 108 -3.55 1.05 -5.68
N ALA A 109 -3.26 0.38 -4.56
CA ALA A 109 -3.03 1.07 -3.29
C ALA A 109 -1.85 2.02 -3.46
N GLN A 110 -2.03 3.28 -3.06
CA GLN A 110 -0.90 4.21 -3.05
C GLN A 110 0.18 3.65 -2.13
N PRO A 111 1.48 3.78 -2.49
CA PRO A 111 2.54 3.54 -1.53
C PRO A 111 2.23 4.42 -0.33
N GLN A 112 2.05 3.81 0.84
CA GLN A 112 1.86 4.55 2.08
C GLN A 112 3.12 5.39 2.29
N ARG A 113 3.17 6.61 1.73
CA ARG A 113 4.13 7.64 2.11
C ARG A 113 3.91 7.81 3.60
N GLY A 114 4.83 7.27 4.40
CA GLY A 114 4.64 7.03 5.82
C GLY A 114 3.86 8.13 6.50
N VAL A 115 2.59 7.87 6.78
CA VAL A 115 1.95 8.49 7.94
C VAL A 115 2.71 7.89 9.11
N PRO A 116 3.51 8.66 9.87
CA PRO A 116 4.18 8.09 11.02
C PRO A 116 3.09 7.52 11.90
N HIS A 117 3.11 6.19 12.07
CA HIS A 117 2.31 5.55 13.10
C HIS A 117 2.63 6.29 14.38
N ARG A 118 1.64 7.06 14.84
CA ARG A 118 1.66 7.72 16.12
C ARG A 118 1.64 6.58 17.13
N GLN A 119 2.81 6.00 17.41
CA GLN A 119 2.99 5.17 18.58
C GLN A 119 2.40 6.00 19.70
N HIS A 120 1.42 5.43 20.38
CA HIS A 120 0.91 5.97 21.62
C HIS A 120 2.11 6.19 22.53
N ARG A 121 2.65 7.42 22.53
CA ARG A 121 3.45 7.90 23.63
C ARG A 121 2.48 7.87 24.78
N LYS A 122 2.55 6.81 25.60
CA LYS A 122 2.18 6.88 27.00
C LYS A 122 2.76 8.20 27.49
N ILE A 123 1.90 9.18 27.72
CA ILE A 123 2.25 10.35 28.49
C ILE A 123 2.59 9.77 29.86
N ALA A 124 3.87 9.63 30.15
CA ALA A 124 4.32 9.52 31.52
C ALA A 124 3.87 10.81 32.18
N VAL A 125 2.87 10.71 33.06
CA VAL A 125 2.50 11.78 33.97
C VAL A 125 3.71 11.98 34.88
N ILE A 126 4.57 12.91 34.50
CA ILE A 126 5.67 13.36 35.35
C ILE A 126 5.05 14.32 36.36
N ASN A 127 5.05 13.89 37.62
CA ASN A 127 4.59 14.67 38.75
C ASN A 127 5.25 16.05 38.80
N GLY A 128 4.41 17.08 38.92
CA GLY A 128 4.69 18.27 39.70
C GLY A 128 5.71 19.25 39.15
N THR A 129 5.24 20.26 38.40
CA THR A 129 5.60 21.66 38.65
C THR A 129 4.57 22.59 38.00
N ARG A 130 3.91 23.44 38.79
CA ARG A 130 3.03 24.51 38.30
C ARG A 130 3.90 25.63 37.72
N PRO A 131 3.63 26.20 36.54
CA PRO A 131 4.28 27.43 36.13
C PRO A 131 3.65 28.60 36.89
N VAL A 132 4.45 29.24 37.74
CA VAL A 132 4.16 30.55 38.34
C VAL A 132 4.28 31.58 37.21
N PHE A 133 3.17 32.19 36.81
CA PHE A 133 3.20 33.39 35.99
C PHE A 133 3.67 34.57 36.85
N SER A 134 4.90 35.04 36.63
CA SER A 134 5.41 36.31 37.16
C SER A 134 6.32 36.99 36.14
N ARG A 135 5.78 38.03 35.49
CA ARG A 135 6.48 39.24 35.01
C ARG A 135 5.40 40.33 35.00
N MET A 136 5.31 41.22 35.97
CA MET A 136 6.23 42.32 36.32
C MET A 136 6.49 43.24 35.12
N GLN A 137 5.60 44.23 34.96
CA GLN A 137 5.91 45.53 34.39
C GLN A 137 5.38 46.56 35.38
N ASP A 138 6.31 47.26 36.02
CA ASP A 138 6.02 48.43 36.85
C ASP A 138 7.00 49.55 36.48
N ALA A 139 6.46 50.76 36.64
CA ALA A 139 7.06 52.09 36.57
C ALA A 139 7.25 52.67 35.15
N VAL A 140 6.93 53.95 34.87
CA VAL A 140 7.32 55.16 35.62
C VAL A 140 6.44 56.38 35.21
N SER A 141 6.03 57.18 36.22
CA SER A 141 5.79 58.65 36.23
C SER A 141 4.62 59.29 35.44
N ARG A 142 3.65 59.95 36.10
CA ARG A 142 3.64 61.30 36.74
C ARG A 142 3.38 62.48 35.78
N LEU A 143 2.30 63.23 36.10
CA LEU A 143 2.01 64.66 35.90
C LEU A 143 1.69 65.24 34.49
N SER A 144 0.43 65.67 34.33
CA SER A 144 -0.03 66.97 33.75
C SER A 144 -1.55 67.06 33.95
N LEU A 145 -2.07 67.87 34.89
CA LEU A 145 -2.59 69.23 34.65
C LEU A 145 -3.23 69.43 33.26
N CYS A 146 -4.55 69.33 33.20
CA CYS A 146 -5.50 70.40 32.82
C CYS A 146 -6.93 69.88 33.01
#